data_AF-A0A6B3CUQ5-F1
#
_entry.id   AF-A0A6B3CUQ5-F1
#
_cell.length_a   1.000
_cell.length_b   1.000
_cell.length_c   1.000
_cell.angle_alpha   90.00
_cell.angle_beta   90.00
_cell.angle_gamma   90.00
#
_symmetry.space_group_name_H-M   'P 1'
#
loop_
_entity.id
_entity.type
_entity.pdbx_description
1 polymer ?
#
loop_
_entity_poly.entity_id
_entity_poly.type
_entity_poly.pdbx_seq_one_letter_code
_entity_poly.pdbx_strand_id
1 'polypeptide(L)' 'EGDSTITRTGEVVGSVDYLAPERVRGHDPGPSSDLWALGATLYTAVEGRSPFRRTSPLTTMQAVVEEEA' A
#
# COMPACT_ATOMS: atom_id res chain seq x y z
N GLU A 1 14.02 -0.80 -11.32
CA GLU A 1 13.76 -1.55 -10.08
C GLU A 1 13.22 -0.64 -8.98
N GLY A 2 12.00 -0.90 -8.50
CA GLY A 2 11.49 -0.29 -7.26
C GLY A 2 11.93 -1.13 -6.08
N ASP A 3 13.05 -0.75 -5.48
CA ASP A 3 13.70 -1.45 -4.38
C ASP A 3 12.81 -1.40 -3.12
N SER A 4 12.06 -2.48 -2.87
CA SER A 4 11.33 -2.69 -1.62
C SER A 4 12.30 -3.11 -0.53
N THR A 5 13.20 -2.21 -0.16
CA THR A 5 14.01 -2.40 1.04
C THR A 5 13.09 -2.23 2.25
N ILE A 6 12.67 -3.36 2.82
CA ILE A 6 12.16 -3.43 4.20
C ILE A 6 13.35 -3.09 5.11
N THR A 7 13.56 -1.81 5.39
CA THR A 7 14.55 -1.39 6.38
C THR A 7 13.98 -1.57 7.78
N ARG A 8 14.83 -2.18 8.61
CA ARG A 8 14.75 -2.33 10.07
C ARG A 8 14.14 -1.10 10.75
N THR A 9 13.09 -1.34 11.53
CA THR A 9 12.66 -0.57 12.71
C THR A 9 12.62 0.96 12.53
N GLY A 10 11.52 1.47 11.97
CA GLY A 10 11.05 2.83 12.30
C GLY A 10 10.62 3.76 11.15
N GLU A 11 10.95 3.47 9.89
CA GLU A 11 10.79 4.45 8.80
C GLU A 11 9.91 4.01 7.61
N VAL A 12 9.17 2.89 7.70
CA VAL A 12 8.20 2.53 6.64
C VAL A 12 6.85 3.21 6.90
N VAL A 13 6.83 4.54 6.88
CA VAL A 13 5.60 5.33 6.95
C VAL A 13 5.35 5.95 5.59
N GLY A 14 4.41 5.40 4.83
CA GLY A 14 3.98 5.95 3.54
C GLY A 14 4.04 4.97 2.37
N SER A 15 5.05 4.09 2.27
CA SER A 15 5.12 3.16 1.13
C SER A 15 4.04 2.08 1.16
N VAL A 16 3.64 1.61 2.35
CA VAL A 16 2.58 0.59 2.50
C VAL A 16 1.19 1.11 2.14
N ASP A 17 0.99 2.43 2.17
CA ASP A 17 -0.31 3.07 1.91
C ASP A 17 -0.74 2.96 0.43
N TYR A 18 0.17 2.57 -0.45
CA TYR A 18 -0.01 2.46 -1.90
C TYR A 18 0.29 1.06 -2.44
N LEU A 19 0.61 0.10 -1.57
CA LEU A 19 0.87 -1.28 -2.00
C LEU A 19 -0.44 -1.96 -2.41
N ALA A 20 -0.38 -2.63 -3.56
CA ALA A 20 -1.48 -3.45 -4.04
C ALA A 20 -1.61 -4.77 -3.23
N PRO A 21 -2.82 -5.34 -3.10
CA PRO A 21 -3.07 -6.53 -2.29
C PRO A 21 -2.22 -7.73 -2.70
N GLU A 22 -1.99 -7.91 -4.00
CA GLU A 22 -1.10 -8.95 -4.53
C GLU A 22 0.35 -8.77 -4.07
N ARG A 23 0.83 -7.53 -3.92
CA ARG A 23 2.17 -7.26 -3.38
C ARG A 23 2.27 -7.52 -1.89
N VAL A 24 1.20 -7.21 -1.13
CA VAL A 24 1.13 -7.53 0.32
C VAL A 24 1.14 -9.05 0.54
N ARG A 25 0.47 -9.80 -0.35
CA ARG A 25 0.46 -11.28 -0.33
C ARG A 25 1.75 -11.92 -0.86
N GLY A 26 2.68 -11.13 -1.41
CA GLY A 26 3.94 -11.61 -1.96
C GLY A 26 3.83 -12.26 -3.35
N HIS A 27 2.74 -11.99 -4.08
CA HIS A 27 2.61 -12.40 -5.48
C HIS A 27 3.37 -11.44 -6.39
N ASP A 28 3.67 -11.91 -7.61
CA ASP A 28 4.27 -11.08 -8.64
C ASP A 28 3.33 -9.94 -9.04
N PRO A 29 3.77 -8.66 -8.96
CA PRO A 29 2.97 -7.52 -9.36
C PRO A 29 2.76 -7.51 -10.88
N GLY A 30 1.53 -7.23 -11.30
CA GLY A 30 1.17 -6.99 -12.70
C GLY A 30 0.73 -5.54 -12.94
N PRO A 31 0.28 -5.19 -14.16
CA PRO A 31 -0.24 -3.86 -14.46
C PRO A 31 -1.40 -3.40 -13.55
N SER A 32 -2.14 -4.34 -12.95
CA SER A 32 -3.17 -4.06 -11.93
C SER A 32 -2.59 -3.37 -10.69
N SER A 33 -1.37 -3.72 -10.29
CA SER A 33 -0.71 -3.16 -9.12
C SER A 33 -0.45 -1.67 -9.29
N ASP A 34 -0.10 -1.24 -10.51
CA ASP A 34 0.13 0.17 -10.83
C ASP A 34 -1.17 0.96 -10.82
N LEU A 35 -2.26 0.39 -11.34
CA LEU A 35 -3.59 1.01 -11.29
C LEU A 35 -4.10 1.15 -9.85
N TRP A 36 -3.83 0.16 -9.01
CA TRP A 36 -4.12 0.25 -7.57
C TRP A 36 -3.37 1.40 -6.91
N ALA A 37 -2.04 1.45 -7.10
CA ALA A 37 -1.20 2.49 -6.54
C ALA A 37 -1.62 3.89 -7.04
N LEU A 38 -1.99 3.99 -8.32
CA LEU A 38 -2.55 5.22 -8.91
C LEU A 38 -3.88 5.61 -8.23
N GLY A 39 -4.79 4.67 -8.01
CA GLY A 39 -6.05 4.93 -7.30
C GLY A 39 -5.83 5.45 -5.88
N ALA A 40 -4.96 4.79 -5.11
CA ALA A 40 -4.57 5.23 -3.78
C ALA A 40 -3.90 6.63 -3.77
N THR A 41 -3.11 6.93 -4.80
CA THR A 41 -2.48 8.25 -5.01
C THR A 41 -3.53 9.32 -5.28
N LEU A 42 -4.45 9.06 -6.20
CA LEU A 42 -5.53 10.01 -6.54
C LEU A 42 -6.44 10.26 -5.34
N TYR A 43 -6.81 9.21 -4.60
CA TYR A 43 -7.56 9.36 -3.35
C TYR A 43 -6.80 10.25 -2.37
N THR A 44 -5.50 9.99 -2.16
CA THR A 44 -4.68 10.79 -1.25
C THR A 44 -4.56 12.25 -1.70
N ALA A 45 -4.48 12.51 -3.00
CA ALA A 45 -4.43 13.87 -3.55
C ALA A 45 -5.72 14.65 -3.26
N VAL A 46 -6.87 13.98 -3.23
CA VAL A 46 -8.18 14.59 -2.94
C VAL A 46 -8.41 14.72 -1.43
N GLU A 47 -8.15 13.66 -0.68
CA GLU A 47 -8.55 13.52 0.73
C GLU A 47 -7.44 13.85 1.73
N GLY A 48 -6.22 14.09 1.24
CA GLY A 48 -5.03 14.40 2.05
C GLY A 48 -4.46 13.21 2.83
N ARG A 49 -5.06 12.01 2.71
CA ARG A 49 -4.60 10.76 3.34
C ARG A 49 -4.94 9.54 2.48
N SER A 50 -4.17 8.47 2.61
CA SER A 50 -4.52 7.18 2.00
C SER A 50 -5.83 6.62 2.54
N PRO A 51 -6.62 5.91 1.70
CA PRO A 51 -7.84 5.23 2.15
C PRO A 51 -7.53 4.08 3.13
N PHE A 52 -6.36 3.42 2.95
CA PHE A 52 -5.95 2.25 3.71
C PHE A 52 -5.18 2.57 4.99
N ARG A 53 -4.71 3.81 5.17
CA ARG A 53 -3.90 4.19 6.33
C ARG A 53 -4.61 3.85 7.64
N ARG A 54 -3.90 3.14 8.54
CA ARG A 54 -4.30 2.83 9.92
C ARG A 54 -3.19 3.25 10.89
N THR A 55 -3.35 2.88 12.17
CA THR A 55 -2.45 3.29 13.26
C THR A 55 -1.13 2.53 13.27
N SER A 56 -1.01 1.40 12.57
CA SER A 56 0.23 0.64 12.43
C SER A 56 0.42 0.13 11.00
N PRO A 57 1.67 -0.09 10.54
CA PRO A 57 1.92 -0.66 9.21
C PRO A 57 1.22 -2.00 8.99
N LEU A 58 1.17 -2.86 10.02
CA LEU A 58 0.46 -4.14 9.97
C LEU A 58 -1.04 -3.95 9.72
N THR A 59 -1.67 -3.04 10.46
CA THR A 59 -3.12 -2.76 10.30
C THR A 59 -3.44 -2.08 8.98
N THR A 60 -2.52 -1.26 8.44
CA THR A 60 -2.65 -0.72 7.07
C THR A 60 -2.59 -1.84 6.03
N MET A 61 -1.63 -2.77 6.14
CA MET A 61 -1.52 -3.90 5.21
C MET A 61 -2.74 -4.83 5.29
N GLN A 62 -3.30 -5.04 6.49
CA GLN A 62 -4.56 -5.77 6.66
C GLN A 62 -5.71 -5.08 5.95
N ALA A 63 -5.87 -3.76 6.12
CA ALA A 63 -6.92 -2.99 5.45
C ALA A 63 -6.82 -3.07 3.91
N VAL A 64 -5.60 -3.07 3.36
CA VAL A 64 -5.37 -3.27 1.90
C VAL A 64 -5.90 -4.62 1.42
N VAL A 65 -5.73 -5.69 2.22
CA VAL A 65 -6.11 -7.06 1.83
C VAL A 65 -7.60 -7.33 2.06
N GLU A 66 -8.20 -6.71 3.07
CA GLU A 66 -9.60 -6.90 3.46
C GLU A 66 -10.60 -6.17 2.56
N GLU A 67 -10.23 -5.01 1.99
CA GLU A 67 -11.13 -4.21 1.14
C GLU A 67 -11.37 -4.82 -0.27
N GLU A 68 -10.71 -5.92 -0.61
CA GLU A 68 -10.96 -6.67 -1.86
C GLU A 68 -12.15 -7.64 -1.80
N ALA A 69 -12.80 -7.81 -0.64
CA ALA A 69 -13.94 -8.72 -0.44
C ALA A 69 -15.29 -8.00 -0.48
#